data_AF-A0A7Y4ZM40-F1
#
_entry.id   AF-A0A7Y4ZM40-F1
#
_cell.length_a   1.000
_cell.length_b   1.000
_cell.length_c   1.000
_cell.angle_alpha   90.00
_cell.angle_beta   90.00
_cell.angle_gamma   90.00
#
_symmetry.space_group_name_H-M   'P 1'
#
loop_
_entity.id
_entity.type
_entity.pdbx_description
1 polymer ?
#
loop_
_entity_poly.entity_id
_entity_poly.type
_entity_poly.pdbx_seq_one_letter_code
_entity_poly.pdbx_strand_id
1 'polypeptide(L)'
;MQVLPASVERPPTFEPTADPSLVGNVGPPLARGPLSVAEALLKSPATLVAEVRGGSGMLLRLLLVGGASLLVVGLVAATFSGGLQVVFVPLKLVSGVLLAALICLPSLHIFSCLAGATQRFRETLGALLMGIALMGLLLLGFAPIAWIFSQTTSSVAVMGAIEVAFLGFSTLVGLGLVRRSLVALNQNKMRGLGAWSVLFMVVLFQMTTTLRPLVGPDDGTVLHERLFFLTHWIRTAIGS
;
A
#
# COMPACT_ATOMS: atom_id res chain seq x y z
N MET A 1 22.84 63.61 13.45
CA MET A 1 23.50 62.49 12.74
C MET A 1 23.21 61.23 13.53
N GLN A 2 22.17 60.47 13.17
CA GLN A 2 21.90 59.16 13.77
C GLN A 2 21.24 58.31 12.69
N VAL A 3 22.06 57.49 12.03
CA VAL A 3 21.63 56.57 10.97
C VAL A 3 21.13 55.31 11.66
N LEU A 4 19.84 55.00 11.51
CA LEU A 4 19.24 53.75 11.96
C LEU A 4 19.87 52.56 11.22
N PRO A 5 20.21 51.43 11.89
CA PRO A 5 20.71 50.26 11.20
C PRO A 5 19.58 49.59 10.41
N ALA A 6 19.92 49.15 9.20
CA ALA A 6 19.04 48.40 8.31
C ALA A 6 18.47 47.18 9.03
N SER A 7 17.15 47.02 8.98
CA SER A 7 16.44 45.83 9.44
C SER A 7 17.00 44.60 8.76
N VAL A 8 17.61 43.71 9.54
CA VAL A 8 18.08 42.40 9.09
C VAL A 8 16.87 41.61 8.59
N GLU A 9 16.74 41.52 7.27
CA GLU A 9 15.74 40.70 6.61
C GLU A 9 16.06 39.25 6.94
N ARG A 10 15.23 38.64 7.81
CA ARG A 10 15.38 37.22 8.17
C ARG A 10 15.17 36.39 6.90
N PRO A 11 16.01 35.35 6.65
CA PRO A 11 15.77 34.45 5.53
C PRO A 11 14.35 33.88 5.63
N PRO A 12 13.68 33.63 4.49
CA PRO A 12 12.32 33.14 4.49
C PRO A 12 12.24 31.86 5.33
N THR A 13 11.56 31.94 6.46
CA THR A 13 11.16 30.77 7.23
C THR A 13 10.34 29.92 6.27
N PHE A 14 10.79 28.68 6.02
CA PHE A 14 10.03 27.73 5.21
C PHE A 14 8.76 27.37 6.00
N GLU A 15 7.72 28.20 5.88
CA GLU A 15 6.41 27.86 6.40
C GLU A 15 5.95 26.62 5.62
N PRO A 16 5.67 25.49 6.30
CA PRO A 16 5.09 24.34 5.63
C PRO A 16 3.69 24.78 5.15
N THR A 17 3.61 25.22 3.91
CA THR A 17 2.34 25.55 3.27
C THR A 17 1.50 24.29 3.33
N ALA A 18 0.42 24.34 4.10
CA ALA A 18 -0.53 23.24 4.22
C ALA A 18 -1.03 22.92 2.80
N ASP A 19 -0.58 21.80 2.24
CA ASP A 19 -1.06 21.37 0.94
C ASP A 19 -2.52 20.93 1.10
N PRO A 20 -3.50 21.62 0.48
CA PRO A 20 -4.92 21.34 0.67
C PRO A 20 -5.33 19.94 0.20
N SER A 21 -4.45 19.21 -0.48
CA SER A 21 -4.69 17.84 -0.93
C SER A 21 -4.47 16.76 0.15
N LEU A 22 -3.78 17.05 1.25
CA LEU A 22 -3.52 16.11 2.35
C LEU A 22 -4.29 16.50 3.61
N VAL A 23 -4.79 15.48 4.31
CA VAL A 23 -5.48 15.68 5.59
C VAL A 23 -4.45 15.98 6.69
N GLY A 24 -4.70 17.02 7.48
CA GLY A 24 -3.88 17.40 8.63
C GLY A 24 -2.66 18.28 8.27
N ASN A 25 -2.33 19.20 9.18
CA ASN A 25 -1.14 20.04 9.05
C ASN A 25 0.13 19.23 9.36
N VAL A 26 1.28 19.72 8.88
CA VAL A 26 2.60 19.16 9.24
C VAL A 26 2.81 19.36 10.74
N GLY A 27 2.80 18.26 11.49
CA GLY A 27 2.97 18.23 12.94
C GLY A 27 4.43 18.08 13.36
N PRO A 28 4.71 18.02 14.68
CA PRO A 28 6.05 17.75 15.20
C PRO A 28 6.59 16.38 14.75
N PRO A 29 7.92 16.17 14.80
CA PRO A 29 8.54 14.90 14.41
C PRO A 29 7.91 13.69 15.09
N LEU A 30 7.75 12.60 14.35
CA LEU A 30 7.04 11.43 14.86
C LEU A 30 7.84 10.70 15.93
N ALA A 31 7.19 10.43 17.07
CA ALA A 31 7.71 9.54 18.11
C ALA A 31 8.16 8.20 17.51
N ARG A 32 9.15 7.52 18.09
CA ARG A 32 9.81 6.32 17.50
C ARG A 32 8.94 5.05 17.44
N GLY A 33 7.73 5.04 18.00
CA GLY A 33 6.85 3.87 18.03
C GLY A 33 6.16 3.53 16.69
N PRO A 34 5.67 2.29 16.51
CA PRO A 34 4.85 1.93 15.34
C PRO A 34 3.45 2.56 15.38
N LEU A 35 2.91 2.76 16.58
CA LEU A 35 1.57 3.35 16.78
C LEU A 35 1.53 4.82 16.30
N SER A 36 2.59 5.59 16.50
CA SER A 36 2.65 6.98 16.01
C SER A 36 2.60 7.06 14.50
N VAL A 37 3.18 6.08 13.79
CA VAL A 37 3.09 5.98 12.33
C VAL A 37 1.66 5.66 11.91
N ALA A 38 1.00 4.71 12.56
CA ALA A 38 -0.39 4.36 12.29
C ALA A 38 -1.35 5.54 12.55
N GLU A 39 -1.19 6.23 13.68
CA GLU A 39 -1.97 7.43 14.01
C GLU A 39 -1.74 8.57 13.02
N ALA A 40 -0.48 8.84 12.67
CA ALA A 40 -0.15 9.85 11.68
C ALA A 40 -0.74 9.51 10.30
N LEU A 41 -0.80 8.24 9.94
CA LEU A 41 -1.39 7.79 8.68
C LEU A 41 -2.89 8.09 8.60
N LEU A 42 -3.60 7.98 9.73
CA LEU A 42 -5.03 8.24 9.84
C LEU A 42 -5.36 9.73 10.02
N LYS A 43 -4.55 10.45 10.81
CA LYS A 43 -4.86 11.83 11.25
C LYS A 43 -4.08 12.90 10.50
N SER A 44 -2.86 12.63 10.07
CA SER A 44 -1.94 13.65 9.54
C SER A 44 -0.92 13.10 8.52
N PRO A 45 -1.38 12.52 7.38
CA PRO A 45 -0.50 12.00 6.34
C PRO A 45 0.50 13.03 5.79
N ALA A 46 0.23 14.33 5.91
CA ALA A 46 1.19 15.39 5.56
C ALA A 46 2.52 15.28 6.32
N THR A 47 2.46 14.90 7.61
CA THR A 47 3.66 14.72 8.44
C THR A 47 4.50 13.53 7.95
N LEU A 48 3.85 12.45 7.50
CA LEU A 48 4.54 11.29 6.94
C LEU A 48 5.20 11.61 5.60
N VAL A 49 4.56 12.40 4.75
CA VAL A 49 5.17 12.88 3.50
C VAL A 49 6.44 13.69 3.78
N ALA A 50 6.42 14.58 4.77
CA ALA A 50 7.60 15.35 5.19
C ALA A 50 8.74 14.44 5.71
N GLU A 51 8.41 13.44 6.52
CA GLU A 51 9.38 12.47 7.03
C GLU A 51 9.94 11.53 5.94
N VAL A 52 9.15 11.18 4.91
CA VAL A 52 9.64 10.42 3.75
C VAL A 52 10.67 11.22 2.94
N ARG A 53 10.51 12.56 2.87
CA ARG A 53 11.49 13.45 2.24
C ARG A 53 12.79 13.49 3.03
N GLY A 54 12.72 13.73 4.34
CA GLY A 54 13.87 13.99 5.20
C GLY A 54 14.56 12.74 5.78
N GLY A 55 13.81 11.69 6.13
CA GLY A 55 14.26 10.59 6.97
C GLY A 55 14.55 9.28 6.22
N SER A 56 15.67 8.63 6.53
CA SER A 56 16.05 7.32 5.96
C SER A 56 15.29 6.13 6.57
N GLY A 57 14.80 6.25 7.81
CA GLY A 57 14.13 5.17 8.53
C GLY A 57 12.62 5.05 8.29
N MET A 58 11.98 6.05 7.66
CA MET A 58 10.52 6.09 7.54
C MET A 58 9.97 4.95 6.66
N LEU A 59 10.66 4.61 5.57
CA LEU A 59 10.24 3.53 4.68
C LEU A 59 10.17 2.18 5.40
N LEU A 60 11.18 1.88 6.23
CA LEU A 60 11.20 0.66 7.02
C LEU A 60 10.04 0.63 8.02
N ARG A 61 9.74 1.76 8.66
CA ARG A 61 8.62 1.86 9.62
C ARG A 61 7.27 1.67 8.95
N LEU A 62 7.06 2.26 7.77
CA LEU A 62 5.85 2.04 6.95
C LEU A 62 5.73 0.58 6.52
N LEU A 63 6.84 -0.04 6.08
CA LEU A 63 6.86 -1.45 5.71
C LEU A 63 6.53 -2.36 6.91
N LEU A 64 7.08 -2.07 8.10
CA LEU A 64 6.81 -2.84 9.31
C LEU A 64 5.36 -2.69 9.78
N VAL A 65 4.81 -1.47 9.79
CA VAL A 65 3.41 -1.23 10.20
C VAL A 65 2.43 -1.84 9.20
N GLY A 66 2.67 -1.65 7.90
CA GLY A 66 1.86 -2.25 6.84
C GLY A 66 1.97 -3.78 6.82
N GLY A 67 3.19 -4.32 6.92
CA GLY A 67 3.43 -5.76 6.98
C GLY A 67 2.80 -6.40 8.22
N ALA A 68 2.99 -5.81 9.40
CA ALA A 68 2.41 -6.33 10.64
C ALA A 68 0.87 -6.32 10.63
N SER A 69 0.26 -5.23 10.14
CA SER A 69 -1.21 -5.16 10.02
C SER A 69 -1.75 -6.22 9.05
N LEU A 70 -1.11 -6.41 7.90
CA LEU A 70 -1.47 -7.47 6.94
C LEU A 70 -1.25 -8.88 7.51
N LEU A 71 -0.19 -9.11 8.30
CA LEU A 71 0.01 -10.40 8.97
C LEU A 71 -1.14 -10.71 9.94
N VAL A 72 -1.54 -9.74 10.76
CA VAL A 72 -2.65 -9.94 11.71
C VAL A 72 -3.96 -10.20 10.98
N VAL A 73 -4.24 -9.45 9.91
CA VAL A 73 -5.42 -9.70 9.05
C VAL A 73 -5.40 -11.11 8.48
N GLY A 74 -4.26 -11.55 7.98
CA GLY A 74 -4.12 -12.91 7.44
C GLY A 74 -4.25 -14.00 8.50
N LEU A 75 -3.78 -13.77 9.73
CA LEU A 75 -3.98 -14.70 10.85
C LEU A 75 -5.46 -14.84 11.18
N VAL A 76 -6.19 -13.71 11.19
CA VAL A 76 -7.65 -13.71 11.39
C VAL A 76 -8.35 -14.48 10.27
N ALA A 77 -7.99 -14.23 9.00
CA ALA A 77 -8.54 -14.98 7.87
C ALA A 77 -8.26 -16.49 7.97
N ALA A 78 -7.07 -16.87 8.45
CA ALA A 78 -6.68 -18.27 8.57
C ALA A 78 -7.47 -19.06 9.62
N THR A 79 -8.12 -18.38 10.58
CA THR A 79 -9.00 -19.03 11.56
C THR A 79 -10.21 -19.72 10.91
N PHE A 80 -10.60 -19.29 9.71
CA PHE A 80 -11.66 -19.93 8.93
C PHE A 80 -11.20 -21.21 8.22
N SER A 81 -9.94 -21.28 7.78
CA SER A 81 -9.43 -22.37 6.95
C SER A 81 -8.82 -23.53 7.77
N GLY A 82 -8.34 -23.26 8.99
CA GLY A 82 -7.83 -24.27 9.92
C GLY A 82 -6.48 -24.92 9.55
N GLY A 83 -5.93 -25.72 10.48
CA GLY A 83 -4.72 -26.54 10.23
C GLY A 83 -3.42 -25.76 9.97
N LEU A 84 -2.56 -26.31 9.10
CA LEU A 84 -1.27 -25.71 8.70
C LEU A 84 -1.43 -24.38 7.92
N GLN A 85 -2.64 -24.07 7.46
CA GLN A 85 -2.93 -22.87 6.69
C GLN A 85 -2.80 -21.58 7.52
N VAL A 86 -2.75 -21.67 8.86
CA VAL A 86 -2.49 -20.56 9.79
C VAL A 86 -1.17 -19.83 9.52
N VAL A 87 -0.16 -20.51 8.98
CA VAL A 87 1.12 -19.87 8.62
C VAL A 87 1.13 -19.40 7.17
N PHE A 88 0.55 -20.18 6.25
CA PHE A 88 0.61 -19.89 4.82
C PHE A 88 -0.30 -18.73 4.40
N VAL A 89 -1.49 -18.62 4.98
CA VAL A 89 -2.47 -17.55 4.68
C VAL A 89 -1.91 -16.15 4.95
N PRO A 90 -1.38 -15.82 6.15
CA PRO A 90 -0.83 -14.49 6.41
C PRO A 90 0.42 -14.18 5.59
N LEU A 91 1.32 -15.15 5.44
CA LEU A 91 2.52 -14.97 4.63
C LEU A 91 2.17 -14.70 3.16
N LYS A 92 1.14 -15.40 2.66
CA LYS A 92 0.59 -15.20 1.32
C LYS A 92 -0.02 -13.82 1.13
N LEU A 93 -0.81 -13.32 2.09
CA LEU A 93 -1.41 -11.99 2.00
C LEU A 93 -0.33 -10.90 1.93
N VAL A 94 0.66 -10.96 2.83
CA VAL A 94 1.78 -10.01 2.85
C VAL A 94 2.58 -10.07 1.55
N SER A 95 2.97 -11.27 1.13
CA SER A 95 3.75 -11.45 -0.10
C SER A 95 2.97 -11.02 -1.35
N GLY A 96 1.68 -11.32 -1.44
CA GLY A 96 0.82 -10.89 -2.56
C GLY A 96 0.76 -9.37 -2.70
N VAL A 97 0.58 -8.65 -1.58
CA VAL A 97 0.59 -7.18 -1.56
C VAL A 97 1.97 -6.61 -1.91
N LEU A 98 3.04 -7.13 -1.30
CA LEU A 98 4.40 -6.62 -1.51
C LEU A 98 4.92 -6.92 -2.93
N LEU A 99 4.59 -8.07 -3.51
CA LEU A 99 4.94 -8.40 -4.89
C LEU A 99 4.16 -7.55 -5.89
N ALA A 100 2.86 -7.33 -5.67
CA ALA A 100 2.07 -6.40 -6.48
C ALA A 100 2.68 -4.99 -6.44
N ALA A 101 3.07 -4.52 -5.25
CA ALA A 101 3.76 -3.25 -5.07
C ALA A 101 5.08 -3.21 -5.84
N LEU A 102 5.92 -4.24 -5.72
CA LEU A 102 7.22 -4.32 -6.37
C LEU A 102 7.11 -4.28 -7.90
N ILE A 103 6.16 -5.03 -8.46
CA ILE A 103 5.93 -5.09 -9.91
C ILE A 103 5.35 -3.78 -10.45
N CYS A 104 4.47 -3.11 -9.69
CA CYS A 104 3.84 -1.86 -10.11
C CYS A 104 4.62 -0.59 -9.75
N LEU A 105 5.68 -0.69 -8.94
CA LEU A 105 6.54 0.44 -8.57
C LEU A 105 7.27 1.07 -9.77
N PRO A 106 7.93 0.31 -10.68
CA PRO A 106 8.59 0.93 -11.84
C PRO A 106 7.61 1.69 -12.73
N SER A 107 6.41 1.15 -12.96
CA SER A 107 5.39 1.84 -13.76
C SER A 107 4.84 3.08 -13.06
N LEU A 108 4.69 3.06 -11.71
CA LEU A 108 4.34 4.24 -10.93
C LEU A 108 5.36 5.36 -11.12
N HIS A 109 6.66 5.00 -11.07
CA HIS A 109 7.74 5.95 -11.25
C HIS A 109 7.78 6.53 -12.66
N ILE A 110 7.63 5.70 -13.70
CA ILE A 110 7.59 6.15 -15.10
C ILE A 110 6.42 7.10 -15.34
N PHE A 111 5.19 6.75 -14.94
CA PHE A 111 4.04 7.63 -15.12
C PHE A 111 4.17 8.92 -14.33
N SER A 112 4.82 8.84 -13.16
CA SER A 112 5.14 10.03 -12.39
C SER A 112 6.10 10.96 -13.13
N CYS A 113 7.21 10.44 -13.65
CA CYS A 113 8.17 11.22 -14.43
C CYS A 113 7.54 11.82 -15.69
N LEU A 114 6.71 11.05 -16.39
CA LEU A 114 5.98 11.53 -17.58
C LEU A 114 4.98 12.65 -17.25
N ALA A 115 4.44 12.66 -16.03
CA ALA A 115 3.59 13.74 -15.53
C ALA A 115 4.36 14.99 -15.08
N GLY A 116 5.69 15.04 -15.28
CA GLY A 116 6.54 16.15 -14.89
C GLY A 116 6.96 16.13 -13.42
N ALA A 117 6.99 14.95 -12.79
CA ALA A 117 7.43 14.82 -11.41
C ALA A 117 8.91 15.18 -11.21
N THR A 118 9.18 15.92 -10.13
CA THR A 118 10.55 16.27 -9.68
C THR A 118 11.02 15.40 -8.52
N GLN A 119 10.15 14.54 -8.01
CA GLN A 119 10.42 13.64 -6.88
C GLN A 119 11.44 12.52 -7.21
N ARG A 120 12.15 12.08 -6.18
CA ARG A 120 13.08 10.96 -6.19
C ARG A 120 12.32 9.63 -6.12
N PHE A 121 12.95 8.56 -6.61
CA PHE A 121 12.43 7.19 -6.51
C PHE A 121 12.03 6.81 -5.07
N ARG A 122 12.79 7.30 -4.07
CA ARG A 122 12.50 7.08 -2.64
C ARG A 122 11.17 7.67 -2.19
N GLU A 123 10.80 8.83 -2.72
CA GLU A 123 9.53 9.49 -2.41
C GLU A 123 8.36 8.76 -3.08
N THR A 124 8.56 8.25 -4.31
CA THR A 124 7.61 7.38 -4.99
C THR A 124 7.35 6.09 -4.19
N LEU A 125 8.42 5.43 -3.73
CA LEU A 125 8.32 4.25 -2.88
C LEU A 125 7.64 4.57 -1.54
N GLY A 126 7.98 5.70 -0.92
CA GLY A 126 7.35 6.14 0.33
C GLY A 126 5.85 6.39 0.18
N ALA A 127 5.43 7.04 -0.91
CA ALA A 127 4.01 7.22 -1.22
C ALA A 127 3.28 5.88 -1.37
N LEU A 128 3.87 4.93 -2.08
CA LEU A 128 3.31 3.58 -2.24
C LEU A 128 3.21 2.84 -0.90
N LEU A 129 4.26 2.87 -0.08
CA LEU A 129 4.28 2.24 1.24
C LEU A 129 3.29 2.89 2.21
N MET A 130 3.07 4.21 2.14
CA MET A 130 2.00 4.87 2.89
C MET A 130 0.62 4.34 2.48
N GLY A 131 0.36 4.18 1.18
CA GLY A 131 -0.89 3.59 0.70
C GLY A 131 -1.10 2.15 1.17
N ILE A 132 -0.05 1.32 1.12
CA ILE A 132 -0.09 -0.08 1.58
C ILE A 132 -0.29 -0.16 3.09
N ALA A 133 0.38 0.68 3.86
CA ALA A 133 0.19 0.75 5.31
C ALA A 133 -1.24 1.17 5.68
N LEU A 134 -1.82 2.15 4.96
CA LEU A 134 -3.23 2.54 5.17
C LEU A 134 -4.17 1.39 4.86
N MET A 135 -3.95 0.72 3.73
CA MET A 135 -4.74 -0.45 3.33
C MET A 135 -4.68 -1.55 4.39
N GLY A 136 -3.49 -1.87 4.91
CA GLY A 136 -3.32 -2.85 5.98
C GLY A 136 -4.04 -2.47 7.26
N LEU A 137 -3.97 -1.20 7.68
CA LEU A 137 -4.67 -0.70 8.87
C LEU A 137 -6.19 -0.72 8.71
N LEU A 138 -6.72 -0.40 7.52
CA LEU A 138 -8.15 -0.49 7.24
C LEU A 138 -8.64 -1.93 7.27
N LEU A 139 -7.90 -2.84 6.63
CA LEU A 139 -8.17 -4.27 6.70
C LEU A 139 -8.12 -4.80 8.14
N LEU A 140 -7.16 -4.32 8.93
CA LEU A 140 -7.05 -4.65 10.35
C LEU A 140 -8.29 -4.17 11.12
N GLY A 141 -8.84 -3.00 10.78
CA GLY A 141 -10.11 -2.51 11.32
C GLY A 141 -11.32 -3.37 10.92
N PHE A 142 -11.30 -3.98 9.73
CA PHE A 142 -12.36 -4.90 9.28
C PHE A 142 -12.18 -6.35 9.75
N ALA A 143 -11.00 -6.72 10.26
CA ALA A 143 -10.70 -8.07 10.73
C ALA A 143 -11.72 -8.64 11.74
N PRO A 144 -12.17 -7.93 12.80
CA PRO A 144 -13.18 -8.48 13.72
C PRO A 144 -14.53 -8.73 13.03
N ILE A 145 -14.89 -7.93 12.04
CA ILE A 145 -16.13 -8.10 11.27
C ILE A 145 -16.02 -9.36 10.40
N ALA A 146 -14.91 -9.51 9.66
CA ALA A 146 -14.62 -10.71 8.87
C ALA A 146 -14.63 -11.97 9.75
N TRP A 147 -14.04 -11.89 10.95
CA TRP A 147 -14.04 -12.99 11.91
C TRP A 147 -15.46 -13.40 12.32
N ILE A 148 -16.34 -12.46 12.68
CA ILE A 148 -17.75 -12.79 13.02
C ILE A 148 -18.46 -13.47 11.84
N PHE A 149 -18.24 -13.00 10.61
CA PHE A 149 -18.83 -13.65 9.44
C PHE A 149 -18.31 -15.07 9.24
N SER A 150 -17.03 -15.33 9.50
CA SER A 150 -16.46 -16.69 9.45
C SER A 150 -17.16 -17.67 10.40
N GLN A 151 -17.73 -17.20 11.51
CA GLN A 151 -18.46 -18.04 12.47
C GLN A 151 -19.91 -18.30 12.05
N THR A 152 -20.47 -17.46 11.17
CA THR A 152 -21.89 -17.53 10.76
C THR A 152 -22.09 -18.11 9.37
N THR A 153 -21.03 -18.23 8.56
CA THR A 153 -21.07 -18.83 7.22
C THR A 153 -20.11 -19.99 7.08
N SER A 154 -20.56 -21.08 6.45
CA SER A 154 -19.68 -22.17 5.98
C SER A 154 -19.35 -22.03 4.48
N SER A 155 -19.92 -21.03 3.80
CA SER A 155 -19.72 -20.84 2.36
C SER A 155 -18.42 -20.10 2.06
N VAL A 156 -17.49 -20.83 1.45
CA VAL A 156 -16.21 -20.29 0.94
C VAL A 156 -16.42 -19.11 0.00
N ALA A 157 -17.42 -19.19 -0.88
CA ALA A 157 -17.70 -18.14 -1.85
C ALA A 157 -18.18 -16.84 -1.19
N VAL A 158 -19.03 -16.95 -0.16
CA VAL A 158 -19.53 -15.79 0.59
C VAL A 158 -18.39 -15.15 1.38
N MET A 159 -17.59 -15.95 2.09
CA MET A 159 -16.45 -15.43 2.85
C MET A 159 -15.42 -14.75 1.93
N GLY A 160 -15.08 -15.39 0.80
CA GLY A 160 -14.17 -14.83 -0.19
C GLY A 160 -14.69 -13.52 -0.79
N ALA A 161 -16.00 -13.39 -1.04
CA ALA A 161 -16.59 -12.15 -1.53
C ALA A 161 -16.49 -11.00 -0.51
N ILE A 162 -16.67 -11.29 0.79
CA ILE A 162 -16.51 -10.31 1.87
C ILE A 162 -15.05 -9.84 1.96
N GLU A 163 -14.09 -10.76 1.93
CA GLU A 163 -12.66 -10.42 1.96
C GLU A 163 -12.25 -9.58 0.74
N VAL A 164 -12.73 -9.96 -0.45
CA VAL A 164 -12.55 -9.19 -1.69
C VAL A 164 -13.12 -7.78 -1.57
N ALA A 165 -14.30 -7.63 -0.97
CA ALA A 165 -14.92 -6.31 -0.77
C ALA A 165 -14.10 -5.43 0.18
N PHE A 166 -13.64 -5.98 1.31
CA PHE A 166 -12.78 -5.26 2.26
C PHE A 166 -11.42 -4.91 1.64
N LEU A 167 -10.81 -5.82 0.88
CA LEU A 167 -9.57 -5.56 0.14
C LEU A 167 -9.77 -4.45 -0.89
N GLY A 168 -10.83 -4.53 -1.69
CA GLY A 168 -11.17 -3.54 -2.71
C GLY A 168 -11.36 -2.15 -2.12
N PHE A 169 -12.19 -2.02 -1.08
CA PHE A 169 -12.42 -0.74 -0.39
C PHE A 169 -11.13 -0.17 0.21
N SER A 170 -10.36 -1.00 0.94
CA SER A 170 -9.11 -0.57 1.57
C SER A 170 -8.06 -0.15 0.54
N THR A 171 -8.01 -0.84 -0.61
CA THR A 171 -7.14 -0.51 -1.74
C THR A 171 -7.51 0.84 -2.35
N LEU A 172 -8.80 1.12 -2.56
CA LEU A 172 -9.26 2.40 -3.10
C LEU A 172 -8.86 3.58 -2.20
N VAL A 173 -9.03 3.43 -0.88
CA VAL A 173 -8.64 4.45 0.09
C VAL A 173 -7.11 4.62 0.13
N GLY A 174 -6.37 3.51 0.13
CA GLY A 174 -4.90 3.51 0.08
C GLY A 174 -4.36 4.20 -1.19
N LEU A 175 -4.92 3.88 -2.37
CA LEU A 175 -4.57 4.52 -3.64
C LEU A 175 -4.92 6.01 -3.66
N GLY A 176 -6.02 6.39 -3.01
CA GLY A 176 -6.35 7.80 -2.76
C GLY A 176 -5.24 8.53 -2.01
N LEU A 177 -4.67 7.90 -0.96
CA LEU A 177 -3.53 8.44 -0.23
C LEU A 177 -2.25 8.48 -1.08
N VAL A 178 -1.94 7.44 -1.87
CA VAL A 178 -0.79 7.46 -2.80
C VAL A 178 -0.89 8.67 -3.72
N ARG A 179 -2.07 8.89 -4.32
CA ARG A 179 -2.31 10.01 -5.24
C ARG A 179 -2.11 11.37 -4.57
N ARG A 180 -2.72 11.58 -3.40
CA ARG A 180 -2.57 12.82 -2.64
C ARG A 180 -1.13 13.06 -2.23
N SER A 181 -0.42 12.01 -1.79
CA SER A 181 0.98 12.08 -1.40
C SER A 181 1.87 12.50 -2.57
N LEU A 182 1.70 11.90 -3.76
CA LEU A 182 2.49 12.25 -4.93
C LEU A 182 2.15 13.63 -5.49
N VAL A 183 0.88 14.05 -5.45
CA VAL A 183 0.50 15.43 -5.80
C VAL A 183 1.19 16.42 -4.85
N ALA A 184 1.19 16.15 -3.54
CA ALA A 184 1.88 16.99 -2.58
C ALA A 184 3.41 16.98 -2.72
N LEU A 185 3.98 15.84 -3.13
CA LEU A 185 5.42 15.73 -3.39
C LEU A 185 5.86 16.51 -4.63
N ASN A 186 5.00 16.71 -5.63
CA ASN A 186 5.35 17.44 -6.85
C ASN A 186 4.76 18.84 -6.95
N GLN A 187 3.83 19.21 -6.05
CA GLN A 187 3.06 20.45 -6.12
C GLN A 187 2.37 20.63 -7.49
N ASN A 188 2.04 19.52 -8.16
CA ASN A 188 1.47 19.52 -9.51
C ASN A 188 0.47 18.36 -9.70
N LYS A 189 -0.51 18.56 -10.59
CA LYS A 189 -1.49 17.53 -10.95
C LYS A 189 -0.80 16.43 -11.76
N MET A 190 -0.70 15.26 -11.17
CA MET A 190 -0.13 14.09 -11.84
C MET A 190 -1.14 13.46 -12.81
N ARG A 191 -0.93 13.67 -14.12
CA ARG A 191 -1.69 13.00 -15.18
C ARG A 191 -1.28 11.51 -15.24
N GLY A 192 -2.21 10.63 -15.62
CA GLY A 192 -1.94 9.19 -15.74
C GLY A 192 -2.00 8.39 -14.44
N LEU A 193 -2.01 9.03 -13.28
CA LEU A 193 -2.05 8.34 -11.98
C LEU A 193 -3.32 7.51 -11.78
N GLY A 194 -4.45 7.94 -12.35
CA GLY A 194 -5.71 7.17 -12.33
C GLY A 194 -5.63 5.88 -13.13
N ALA A 195 -5.01 5.91 -14.32
CA ALA A 195 -4.80 4.70 -15.12
C ALA A 195 -3.84 3.73 -14.39
N TRP A 196 -2.81 4.26 -13.76
CA TRP A 196 -1.93 3.45 -12.90
C TRP A 196 -2.66 2.85 -11.70
N SER A 197 -3.56 3.59 -11.04
CA SER A 197 -4.39 3.07 -9.95
C SER A 197 -5.24 1.88 -10.39
N VAL A 198 -5.83 1.94 -11.59
CA VAL A 198 -6.57 0.81 -12.17
C VAL A 198 -5.64 -0.38 -12.43
N LEU A 199 -4.48 -0.15 -13.06
CA LEU A 199 -3.47 -1.19 -13.28
C LEU A 199 -3.07 -1.88 -11.96
N PHE A 200 -2.73 -1.09 -10.94
CA PHE A 200 -2.34 -1.61 -9.64
C PHE A 200 -3.46 -2.43 -9.00
N MET A 201 -4.70 -1.94 -9.06
CA MET A 201 -5.85 -2.65 -8.52
C MET A 201 -6.06 -4.00 -9.22
N VAL A 202 -5.94 -4.04 -10.55
CA VAL A 202 -6.01 -5.30 -11.33
C VAL A 202 -4.89 -6.25 -10.93
N VAL A 203 -3.64 -5.78 -10.85
CA VAL A 203 -2.48 -6.62 -10.48
C VAL A 203 -2.59 -7.12 -9.04
N LEU A 204 -2.99 -6.27 -8.10
CA LEU A 204 -3.18 -6.64 -6.69
C LEU A 204 -4.27 -7.71 -6.55
N PHE A 205 -5.38 -7.52 -7.26
CA PHE A 205 -6.48 -8.48 -7.26
C PHE A 205 -6.06 -9.82 -7.86
N GLN A 206 -5.33 -9.79 -8.97
CA GLN A 206 -4.72 -10.98 -9.55
C GLN A 206 -3.76 -11.65 -8.56
N MET A 207 -2.81 -10.94 -7.95
CA MET A 207 -1.84 -11.55 -7.04
C MET A 207 -2.52 -12.19 -5.82
N THR A 208 -3.58 -11.57 -5.31
CA THR A 208 -4.32 -12.09 -4.15
C THR A 208 -5.16 -13.33 -4.50
N THR A 209 -5.68 -13.42 -5.74
CA THR A 209 -6.53 -14.53 -6.23
C THR A 209 -5.78 -15.65 -6.94
N THR A 210 -4.62 -15.36 -7.53
CA THR A 210 -3.82 -16.27 -8.38
C THR A 210 -3.07 -17.32 -7.55
N LEU A 211 -2.70 -16.99 -6.32
CA LEU A 211 -2.31 -17.98 -5.33
C LEU A 211 -3.60 -18.71 -4.89
N ARG A 212 -3.75 -20.03 -5.12
CA ARG A 212 -4.96 -20.91 -4.90
C ARG A 212 -5.76 -20.68 -3.59
N PRO A 213 -7.04 -21.10 -3.46
CA PRO A 213 -8.03 -20.55 -2.52
C PRO A 213 -7.48 -20.35 -1.11
N LEU A 214 -7.67 -19.17 -0.53
CA LEU A 214 -7.33 -18.89 0.88
C LEU A 214 -8.18 -19.73 1.85
N VAL A 215 -9.23 -20.38 1.34
CA VAL A 215 -10.17 -21.19 2.08
C VAL A 215 -10.53 -22.42 1.26
N GLY A 216 -10.27 -23.61 1.81
CA GLY A 216 -10.64 -24.90 1.24
C GLY A 216 -9.63 -25.99 1.64
N PRO A 217 -10.05 -27.27 1.79
CA PRO A 217 -9.13 -28.36 2.09
C PRO A 217 -8.11 -28.55 0.95
N ASP A 218 -6.84 -28.73 1.32
CA ASP A 218 -5.76 -29.09 0.39
C ASP A 218 -5.89 -30.57 -0.01
N ASP A 219 -6.44 -30.85 -1.18
CA ASP A 219 -6.17 -32.11 -1.87
C ASP A 219 -4.80 -31.95 -2.56
N GLY A 220 -3.73 -32.33 -1.85
CA GLY A 220 -2.30 -32.09 -2.11
C GLY A 220 -1.72 -32.52 -3.48
N THR A 221 -2.30 -32.03 -4.57
CA THR A 221 -1.79 -32.14 -5.93
C THR A 221 -2.07 -30.84 -6.67
N VAL A 222 -1.37 -30.62 -7.79
CA VAL A 222 -1.50 -29.46 -8.69
C VAL A 222 -0.61 -28.24 -8.33
N LEU A 223 0.68 -28.52 -8.16
CA LEU A 223 1.76 -27.61 -8.56
C LEU A 223 2.08 -27.73 -10.07
N HIS A 224 1.13 -28.16 -10.92
CA HIS A 224 1.37 -28.56 -12.32
C HIS A 224 0.87 -27.57 -13.40
N GLU A 225 0.00 -26.62 -13.08
CA GLU A 225 -0.58 -25.71 -14.10
C GLU A 225 0.34 -24.54 -14.49
N ARG A 226 1.25 -24.10 -13.60
CA ARG A 226 2.10 -22.92 -13.83
C ARG A 226 3.21 -23.13 -14.87
N LEU A 227 3.58 -24.38 -15.13
CA LEU A 227 4.58 -24.71 -16.14
C LEU A 227 3.99 -24.68 -17.57
N PHE A 228 2.67 -24.81 -17.71
CA PHE A 228 2.03 -24.93 -19.03
C PHE A 228 2.08 -23.64 -19.87
N PHE A 229 2.05 -22.46 -19.24
CA PHE A 229 2.04 -21.17 -19.94
C PHE A 229 3.39 -20.85 -20.63
N LEU A 230 4.51 -21.13 -19.96
CA LEU A 230 5.84 -20.93 -20.54
C LEU A 230 6.12 -21.97 -21.63
N THR A 231 5.72 -23.22 -21.41
CA THR A 231 5.85 -24.30 -22.41
C THR A 231 5.00 -24.04 -23.65
N HIS A 232 3.79 -23.48 -23.50
CA HIS A 232 2.94 -23.09 -24.62
C HIS A 232 3.61 -21.99 -25.46
N TRP A 233 4.11 -20.93 -24.84
CA TRP A 233 4.74 -19.82 -25.55
C TRP A 233 6.04 -20.22 -26.26
N ILE A 234 6.86 -21.04 -25.61
CA ILE A 234 8.10 -21.57 -26.19
C ILE A 234 7.79 -22.49 -27.38
N ARG A 235 6.75 -23.33 -27.30
CA ARG A 235 6.30 -24.16 -28.43
C ARG A 235 5.78 -23.33 -29.60
N THR A 236 5.03 -22.26 -29.35
CA THR A 236 4.56 -21.37 -30.44
C THR A 236 5.69 -20.53 -31.04
N ALA A 237 6.73 -20.19 -30.27
CA ALA A 237 7.85 -19.39 -30.76
C ALA A 237 8.92 -20.19 -31.51
N ILE A 238 9.04 -21.50 -31.24
CA ILE A 238 10.00 -22.41 -31.92
C ILE A 238 9.32 -23.17 -33.07
N GLY A 239 7.99 -23.06 -33.20
CA GLY A 239 7.17 -23.74 -34.21
C GLY A 239 6.86 -22.94 -35.48
N SER A 240 7.70 -21.97 -35.88
CA SER A 240 7.64 -21.28 -37.17
C SER A 240 8.99 -21.32 -37.88
#